data_AF-A0A7Y3JUX0-F1
#
_entry.id   AF-A0A7Y3JUX0-F1
#
_cell.length_a   1.000
_cell.length_b   1.000
_cell.length_c   1.000
_cell.angle_alpha   90.00
_cell.angle_beta   90.00
_cell.angle_gamma   90.00
#
_symmetry.space_group_name_H-M   'P 1'
#
loop_
_entity.id
_entity.type
_entity.pdbx_description
1 polymer ?
#
loop_
_entity_poly.entity_id
_entity_poly.type
_entity_poly.pdbx_seq_one_letter_code
_entity_poly.pdbx_strand_id
1 'polypeptide(L)' 'MKQLKGILLGLLLGFLAGLALGVNIGRDKPLLSNPFAQETLADQVKRLGSETLQQSGKALEKTGQALQGK' A
#
# COMPACT_ATOMS: atom_id res chain seq x y z
N MET A 1 39.50 0.60 -8.86
CA MET A 1 38.83 1.41 -7.81
C MET A 1 37.68 2.28 -8.32
N LYS A 2 37.85 3.12 -9.35
CA LYS A 2 36.77 4.03 -9.82
C LYS A 2 35.53 3.30 -10.35
N GLN A 3 35.72 2.24 -11.16
CA GLN A 3 34.61 1.46 -11.72
C GLN A 3 33.82 0.69 -10.65
N LEU A 4 34.52 0.02 -9.73
CA LEU A 4 33.88 -0.69 -8.62
C LEU A 4 33.05 0.26 -7.73
N LYS A 5 33.58 1.46 -7.45
CA LYS A 5 32.83 2.50 -6.72
C LYS A 5 31.57 2.93 -7.48
N GLY A 6 31.65 3.06 -8.81
CA GLY A 6 30.49 3.37 -9.65
C GLY A 6 29.40 2.29 -9.60
N ILE A 7 29.81 1.02 -9.70
CA ILE A 7 28.89 -0.13 -9.58
C ILE A 7 28.22 -0.16 -8.21
N LEU A 8 28.99 0.00 -7.13
CA LEU A 8 28.47 0.04 -5.77
C LEU A 8 27.50 1.21 -5.55
N LEU A 9 27.81 2.39 -6.10
CA LEU A 9 26.93 3.55 -6.02
C LEU A 9 25.62 3.32 -6.79
N GLY A 10 25.69 2.74 -7.99
CA GLY A 10 24.51 2.40 -8.77
C GLY A 10 23.61 1.39 -8.06
N LEU A 11 24.21 0.34 -7.47
CA LEU A 11 23.49 -0.66 -6.70
C LEU A 11 22.83 -0.06 -5.45
N LEU A 12 23.55 0.81 -4.74
CA LEU A 12 23.00 1.51 -3.58
C LEU A 12 21.81 2.39 -3.96
N LEU A 13 21.93 3.17 -5.03
CA LEU A 13 20.84 4.03 -5.52
C LEU A 13 19.64 3.23 -5.99
N GLY A 14 19.87 2.15 -6.75
CA GLY A 14 18.81 1.25 -7.21
C GLY A 14 18.11 0.56 -6.05
N PHE A 15 18.86 0.12 -5.03
CA PHE A 15 18.30 -0.47 -3.82
C PHE A 15 17.41 0.53 -3.06
N LEU A 16 17.90 1.75 -2.82
CA LEU A 16 17.13 2.79 -2.13
C LEU A 16 15.85 3.16 -2.90
N ALA A 17 15.95 3.30 -4.23
CA ALA A 17 14.79 3.55 -5.08
C ALA A 17 13.79 2.40 -5.04
N GLY A 18 14.26 1.15 -5.11
CA GLY A 18 13.44 -0.04 -4.99
C GLY A 18 12.70 -0.14 -3.65
N LEU A 19 13.38 0.17 -2.54
CA LEU A 19 12.75 0.22 -1.22
C LEU A 19 11.68 1.30 -1.13
N ALA A 20 11.96 2.51 -1.62
CA ALA A 20 11.00 3.61 -1.62
C ALA A 20 9.71 3.24 -2.40
N LEU A 21 9.88 2.69 -3.60
CA LEU A 21 8.76 2.22 -4.42
C LEU A 21 8.01 1.07 -3.75
N GLY A 22 8.73 0.09 -3.20
CA GLY A 22 8.16 -1.06 -2.51
C GLY A 22 7.31 -0.66 -1.30
N VAL A 23 7.77 0.31 -0.51
CA VAL A 23 7.00 0.85 0.63
C VAL A 23 5.70 1.51 0.16
N ASN A 24 5.73 2.28 -0.93
CA ASN A 24 4.54 2.92 -1.47
C ASN A 24 3.53 1.90 -2.02
N ILE A 25 4.00 0.89 -2.75
CA ILE A 25 3.16 -0.22 -3.23
C ILE A 25 2.52 -0.96 -2.05
N GLY A 26 3.32 -1.30 -1.02
CA GLY A 26 2.82 -2.03 0.15
C GLY A 26 1.79 -1.25 0.99
N ARG A 27 1.78 0.08 0.88
CA ARG A 27 0.80 0.96 1.56
C ARG A 27 -0.34 1.42 0.64
N ASP A 28 -0.42 0.90 -0.58
CA ASP A 28 -1.41 1.30 -1.58
C ASP A 28 -1.40 2.84 -1.83
N LYS A 29 -0.20 3.42 -1.88
CA LYS A 29 0.04 4.86 -2.14
C LYS A 29 0.66 5.10 -3.51
N PRO A 30 0.51 6.30 -4.08
CA PRO A 30 1.15 6.64 -5.35
C PRO A 30 2.67 6.41 -5.30
N LEU A 31 3.24 5.83 -6.37
CA LEU A 31 4.64 5.40 -6.41
C LEU A 31 5.64 6.51 -6.08
N LEU A 32 5.36 7.75 -6.49
CA LEU A 32 6.22 8.91 -6.29
C LEU A 32 5.87 9.72 -5.03
N SER A 33 4.95 9.24 -4.18
CA SER A 33 4.66 9.87 -2.89
C SER A 33 5.79 9.63 -1.89
N ASN A 34 5.86 10.43 -0.83
CA ASN A 34 6.90 10.27 0.19
C ASN A 34 6.73 8.94 0.95
N PRO A 35 7.63 7.95 0.79
CA PRO A 35 7.52 6.65 1.45
C PRO A 35 7.78 6.71 2.97
N PHE A 36 8.28 7.84 3.47
CA PHE A 36 8.51 8.08 4.89
C PHE A 36 7.49 9.04 5.49
N ALA A 37 6.44 9.41 4.76
CA ALA A 37 5.34 10.18 5.32
C ALA A 37 4.63 9.36 6.41
N GLN A 38 4.52 9.94 7.60
CA GLN A 38 3.82 9.31 8.71
C GLN A 38 2.32 9.31 8.44
N GLU A 39 1.67 8.17 8.64
CA GLU A 39 0.22 8.12 8.70
C GLU A 39 -0.23 8.58 10.07
N THR A 40 -1.18 9.51 10.09
CA THR A 40 -1.78 9.91 11.36
C THR A 40 -2.67 8.78 11.89
N LEU A 41 -2.96 8.78 13.19
CA LEU A 41 -3.93 7.85 13.78
C LEU A 41 -5.31 7.98 13.10
N ALA A 42 -5.68 9.19 12.68
CA ALA A 42 -6.92 9.44 11.94
C ALA A 42 -6.93 8.74 10.58
N ASP A 43 -5.81 8.75 9.85
CA ASP A 43 -5.70 8.07 8.55
C ASP A 43 -5.86 6.55 8.69
N GLN A 44 -5.24 5.97 9.73
CA GLN A 44 -5.35 4.55 10.02
C GLN A 44 -6.78 4.15 10.39
N VAL A 45 -7.44 4.91 11.27
CA VAL A 45 -8.84 4.66 11.67
C VAL A 45 -9.78 4.80 10.47
N LYS A 46 -9.58 5.83 9.63
CA LYS A 46 -10.38 6.03 8.41
C LYS A 46 -10.25 4.85 7.45
N ARG A 47 -9.02 4.36 7.23
CA ARG A 47 -8.76 3.21 6.38
C ARG A 47 -9.45 1.95 6.92
N LEU A 48 -9.24 1.64 8.20
CA LEU A 48 -9.81 0.46 8.85
C LEU A 48 -11.35 0.47 8.83
N GLY A 49 -11.94 1.63 9.13
CA GLY A 49 -13.39 1.82 9.07
C GLY A 49 -13.95 1.65 7.66
N SER A 50 -13.26 2.19 6.65
CA SER A 50 -13.66 2.07 5.25
C SER A 50 -13.61 0.62 4.76
N GLU A 51 -12.54 -0.11 5.08
CA GLU A 51 -12.40 -1.54 4.74
C GLU A 51 -13.48 -2.38 5.45
N THR A 52 -13.74 -2.13 6.73
CA THR A 52 -14.77 -2.83 7.51
C THR A 52 -16.16 -2.60 6.93
N LEU A 53 -16.53 -1.35 6.65
CA LEU A 53 -17.83 -1.01 6.05
C LEU A 53 -18.01 -1.68 4.69
N GLN A 54 -16.96 -1.68 3.85
CA GLN A 54 -17.02 -2.31 2.53
C GLN A 54 -17.18 -3.84 2.63
N GLN A 55 -16.50 -4.48 3.57
CA GLN A 55 -16.64 -5.92 3.80
C GLN A 55 -18.04 -6.27 4.34
N SER A 56 -18.56 -5.50 5.29
CA SER A 56 -19.92 -5.68 5.81
C SER A 56 -20.97 -5.50 4.72
N GLY A 57 -20.83 -4.48 3.86
CA GLY A 57 -21.71 -4.26 2.71
C GLY A 57 -21.73 -5.45 1.76
N LYS A 58 -20.54 -5.96 1.37
CA LYS A 58 -20.42 -7.15 0.51
C LYS A 58 -21.03 -8.40 1.14
N ALA A 59 -20.88 -8.58 2.46
CA ALA A 59 -21.47 -9.72 3.17
C ALA A 59 -23.00 -9.64 3.16
N LEU A 60 -23.56 -8.47 3.48
CA LEU A 60 -25.01 -8.23 3.44
C LEU A 60 -25.59 -8.41 2.05
N GLU A 61 -24.90 -7.91 1.02
CA GLU A 61 -25.29 -8.08 -0.38
C GLU A 61 -25.36 -9.57 -0.76
N LYS A 62 -24.32 -10.35 -0.42
CA LYS A 62 -24.31 -11.81 -0.66
C LYS A 62 -25.44 -12.52 0.06
N THR A 63 -25.71 -12.15 1.32
CA THR A 63 -26.82 -12.71 2.09
C THR A 63 -28.17 -12.36 1.46
N GLY A 64 -28.36 -11.11 1.02
CA GLY A 64 -29.56 -10.67 0.32
C GLY A 64 -29.80 -11.42 -1.01
N GLN A 65 -28.75 -11.60 -1.82
CA GLN A 65 -28.81 -12.38 -3.05
C GLN A 65 -29.16 -13.86 -2.78
N ALA A 66 -28.57 -14.47 -1.74
CA ALA A 66 -28.87 -15.85 -1.37
C ALA A 66 -30.32 -16.05 -0.90
N LEU A 67 -30.95 -15.00 -0.35
CA LEU A 67 -32.35 -15.00 0.05
C LEU A 67 -33.32 -14.75 -1.11
N GLN A 68 -32.90 -14.00 -2.14
CA GLN A 68 -33.71 -13.78 -3.36
C GLN A 68 -33.63 -14.94 -4.36
N GLY A 69 -32.58 -15.75 -4.31
CA GLY A 69 -32.41 -16.95 -5.15
C GLY A 69 -33.09 -18.22 -4.61
N LYS A 70 -33.88 -18.12 -3.54
CA LYS A 70 -34.77 -19.16 -3.00
C LYS A 70 -36.22 -18.71 -3.10
#